data_AF-A0A3N1SVF7-F1
#
_entry.id   AF-A0A3N1SVF7-F1
#
_cell.length_a   1.000
_cell.length_b   1.000
_cell.length_c   1.000
_cell.angle_alpha   90.00
_cell.angle_beta   90.00
_cell.angle_gamma   90.00
#
_symmetry.space_group_name_H-M   'P 1'
#
loop_
_entity.id
_entity.type
_entity.pdbx_description
1 polymer ?
#
loop_
_entity_poly.entity_id
_entity_poly.type
_entity_poly.pdbx_seq_one_letter_code
_entity_poly.pdbx_strand_id
1 'polypeptide(L)'
;MTTDIFEGMTGRGLISYDLCDEAMETYGLTQREAHEAISAFVQGLADDDSAIILDRQPTRPELLVNNPGDVDVDYWVTVSDETADHIRGALAASFEPVA
;
A
#
# COMPACT_ATOMS: atom_id res chain seq x y z
N MET A 1 -10.01 13.57 0.45
CA MET A 1 -9.22 13.23 1.65
C MET A 1 -8.02 12.44 1.13
N THR A 2 -7.27 11.76 1.99
CA THR A 2 -6.10 10.96 1.59
C THR A 2 -6.19 9.58 2.21
N THR A 3 -5.58 8.60 1.55
CA THR A 3 -5.47 7.23 2.04
C THR A 3 -4.00 6.88 2.21
N ASP A 4 -3.64 6.32 3.36
CA ASP A 4 -2.29 5.86 3.65
C ASP A 4 -2.16 4.37 3.34
N ILE A 5 -1.10 4.03 2.61
CA ILE A 5 -0.78 2.67 2.18
C ILE A 5 0.57 2.32 2.76
N PHE A 6 0.64 1.18 3.44
CA PHE A 6 1.92 0.65 3.91
C PHE A 6 2.69 0.06 2.74
N GLU A 7 3.94 0.49 2.55
CA GLU A 7 4.91 -0.03 1.59
C GLU A 7 6.05 -0.69 2.37
N GLY A 8 5.99 -2.01 2.53
CA GLY A 8 6.98 -2.78 3.27
C GLY A 8 7.36 -4.06 2.55
N MET A 9 8.50 -4.64 2.93
CA MET A 9 8.97 -5.88 2.29
C MET A 9 8.11 -7.08 2.68
N THR A 10 7.62 -7.81 1.68
CA THR A 10 6.95 -9.10 1.87
C THR A 10 7.91 -10.12 2.49
N GLY A 11 7.54 -10.64 3.67
CA GLY A 11 8.39 -11.54 4.49
C GLY A 11 8.76 -10.99 5.88
N ARG A 12 8.48 -9.70 6.14
CA ARG A 12 8.44 -9.12 7.49
C ARG A 12 7.00 -9.02 7.99
N GLY A 13 6.81 -8.66 9.26
CA GLY A 13 5.46 -8.42 9.80
C GLY A 13 4.83 -7.24 9.07
N LEU A 14 3.70 -7.49 8.39
CA LEU A 14 2.94 -6.46 7.67
C LEU A 14 2.08 -5.66 8.66
N ILE A 15 2.06 -4.35 8.48
CA ILE A 15 1.16 -3.46 9.21
C ILE A 15 -0.15 -3.39 8.43
N SER A 16 -1.28 -3.59 9.11
CA SER A 16 -2.61 -3.37 8.51
C SER A 16 -2.87 -1.88 8.27
N TYR A 17 -3.66 -1.61 7.25
CA TYR A 17 -4.12 -0.28 6.87
C TYR A 17 -5.50 -0.41 6.22
N ASP A 18 -6.27 0.67 6.21
CA ASP A 18 -7.70 0.65 5.89
C ASP A 18 -8.01 -0.05 4.56
N LEU A 19 -7.26 0.27 3.50
CA LEU A 19 -7.48 -0.35 2.18
C LEU A 19 -7.11 -1.85 2.16
N CYS A 20 -6.13 -2.27 2.97
CA CYS A 20 -5.79 -3.68 3.13
C CYS A 20 -6.89 -4.44 3.87
N ASP A 21 -7.38 -3.88 4.97
CA ASP A 21 -8.45 -4.47 5.77
C ASP A 21 -9.74 -4.58 4.94
N GLU A 22 -10.06 -3.53 4.17
CA GLU A 22 -11.18 -3.53 3.21
C GLU A 22 -11.07 -4.66 2.18
N ALA A 23 -9.88 -4.86 1.59
CA ALA A 23 -9.66 -5.91 0.61
C ALA A 23 -9.74 -7.32 1.24
N MET A 24 -9.24 -7.49 2.46
CA MET A 24 -9.35 -8.75 3.20
C MET A 24 -10.82 -9.08 3.50
N GLU A 25 -11.58 -8.12 3.99
CA GLU A 25 -13.00 -8.29 4.33
C GLU A 25 -13.85 -8.54 3.08
N THR A 26 -13.60 -7.79 2.00
CA THR A 26 -14.43 -7.83 0.78
C THR A 26 -14.16 -9.07 -0.06
N TYR A 27 -12.90 -9.49 -0.19
CA TYR A 27 -12.48 -10.53 -1.12
C TYR A 27 -11.97 -11.80 -0.43
N GLY A 28 -11.97 -11.84 0.91
CA GLY A 28 -11.49 -13.00 1.68
C GLY A 28 -9.99 -13.26 1.55
N LEU A 29 -9.22 -12.26 1.16
CA LEU A 29 -7.77 -12.36 0.98
C LEU A 29 -7.05 -12.44 2.34
N THR A 30 -5.90 -13.12 2.36
CA THR A 30 -4.96 -12.95 3.49
C THR A 30 -4.34 -11.55 3.45
N GLN A 31 -3.92 -11.04 4.61
CA GLN A 31 -3.24 -9.73 4.70
C GLN A 31 -2.05 -9.61 3.73
N ARG A 32 -1.31 -10.71 3.53
CA ARG A 32 -0.20 -10.76 2.57
C ARG A 32 -0.68 -10.59 1.14
N GLU A 33 -1.72 -11.32 0.73
CA GLU A 33 -2.26 -11.25 -0.64
C GLU A 33 -2.88 -9.87 -0.93
N ALA A 34 -3.62 -9.30 0.03
CA ALA A 34 -4.18 -7.97 -0.09
C ALA A 34 -3.07 -6.91 -0.24
N HIS A 35 -2.06 -6.95 0.63
CA HIS A 35 -0.92 -6.04 0.57
C HIS A 35 -0.12 -6.18 -0.72
N GLU A 36 0.16 -7.41 -1.18
CA GLU A 36 0.86 -7.67 -2.44
C GLU A 36 0.10 -7.10 -3.64
N ALA A 37 -1.23 -7.32 -3.70
CA ALA A 37 -2.07 -6.81 -4.77
C ALA A 37 -2.11 -5.27 -4.78
N ILE A 38 -2.36 -4.64 -3.63
CA ILE A 38 -2.40 -3.19 -3.49
C ILE A 38 -1.04 -2.58 -3.86
N SER A 39 0.06 -3.15 -3.38
CA SER A 39 1.41 -2.66 -3.68
C SER A 39 1.71 -2.72 -5.19
N ALA A 40 1.32 -3.82 -5.86
CA ALA A 40 1.47 -3.95 -7.30
C ALA A 40 0.64 -2.90 -8.07
N PHE A 41 -0.59 -2.61 -7.63
CA PHE A 41 -1.43 -1.59 -8.27
C PHE A 41 -0.89 -0.18 -8.06
N VAL A 42 -0.46 0.16 -6.83
CA VAL A 42 0.17 1.46 -6.54
C VAL A 42 1.43 1.65 -7.37
N GLN A 43 2.31 0.64 -7.43
CA GLN A 43 3.53 0.70 -8.24
C GLN A 43 3.22 0.87 -9.72
N GLY A 44 2.26 0.11 -10.27
CA GLY A 44 1.86 0.24 -11.66
C GLY A 44 1.35 1.64 -12.00
N LEU A 45 0.55 2.25 -11.12
CA LEU A 45 0.10 3.62 -11.30
C LEU A 45 1.25 4.64 -11.15
N ALA A 46 2.19 4.40 -10.23
CA ALA A 46 3.31 5.31 -9.97
C ALA A 46 4.38 5.26 -11.07
N ASP A 47 4.52 4.12 -11.74
CA ASP A 47 5.37 3.94 -12.92
C ASP A 47 4.86 4.80 -14.10
N ASP A 48 3.54 4.96 -14.23
CA ASP A 48 2.89 5.80 -15.23
C ASP A 48 2.89 7.29 -14.84
N ASP A 49 2.59 7.59 -13.56
CA ASP A 49 2.62 8.94 -12.99
C ASP A 49 3.09 8.93 -11.53
N SER A 50 4.35 9.31 -11.31
CA SER A 50 4.92 9.42 -9.96
C SER A 50 4.19 10.41 -9.04
N ALA A 51 3.39 11.34 -9.58
CA ALA A 51 2.68 12.34 -8.80
C ALA A 51 1.47 11.79 -8.02
N ILE A 52 1.08 10.53 -8.25
CA ILE A 52 0.01 9.89 -7.46
C ILE A 52 0.41 9.70 -5.99
N ILE A 53 1.72 9.58 -5.73
CA ILE A 53 2.28 9.50 -4.37
C ILE A 53 2.43 10.93 -3.88
N LEU A 54 1.53 11.33 -2.98
CA LEU A 54 1.48 12.69 -2.44
C LEU A 54 2.52 12.91 -1.35
N ASP A 55 2.77 11.89 -0.53
CA ASP A 55 3.80 11.89 0.50
C ASP A 55 4.35 10.48 0.71
N ARG A 56 5.58 10.39 1.20
CA ARG A 56 6.26 9.13 1.52
C ARG A 56 7.09 9.29 2.78
N GLN A 57 6.64 8.67 3.86
CA GLN A 57 7.20 8.80 5.20
C GLN A 57 7.79 7.47 5.68
N PRO A 58 9.01 7.42 6.22
CA PRO A 58 9.52 6.19 6.82
C PRO A 58 8.70 5.83 8.08
N THR A 59 8.43 4.54 8.27
CA THR A 59 7.68 4.05 9.45
C THR A 59 8.45 4.29 10.76
N ARG A 60 9.77 4.34 10.68
CA ARG A 60 10.71 4.57 11.80
C ARG A 60 11.77 5.61 11.40
N PRO A 61 11.41 6.90 11.37
CA PRO A 61 12.31 7.96 10.90
C PRO A 61 13.63 8.04 11.68
N GLU A 62 13.63 7.66 12.96
CA GLU A 62 14.81 7.66 13.83
C GLU A 62 15.89 6.67 13.40
N LEU A 63 15.53 5.60 12.66
CA LEU A 63 16.50 4.66 12.11
C LEU A 63 17.31 5.30 10.97
N LEU A 64 16.65 6.12 10.14
CA LEU A 64 17.31 6.85 9.04
C LEU A 64 18.19 7.99 9.53
N VAL A 65 17.93 8.56 10.71
CA VAL A 65 18.83 9.57 11.32
C VAL A 65 20.24 9.00 11.53
N ASN A 66 20.33 7.74 11.94
CA ASN A 66 21.59 7.07 12.23
C ASN A 66 22.12 6.25 11.03
N ASN A 67 21.27 5.95 10.05
CA ASN A 67 21.61 5.22 8.83
C ASN A 67 20.81 5.74 7.61
N PRO A 68 21.19 6.88 7.01
CA PRO A 68 20.38 7.54 5.98
C PRO A 68 20.34 6.80 4.64
N GLY A 69 21.23 5.82 4.42
CA GLY A 69 21.26 4.99 3.22
C GLY A 69 20.64 3.61 3.41
N ASP A 70 19.93 3.37 4.51
CA ASP A 70 19.32 2.08 4.77
C ASP A 70 18.21 1.80 3.74
N VAL A 71 18.35 0.68 3.02
CA VAL A 71 17.41 0.22 2.01
C VAL A 71 16.30 -0.64 2.62
N ASP A 72 16.48 -1.08 3.87
CA ASP A 72 15.57 -1.97 4.60
C ASP A 72 14.52 -1.21 5.43
N VAL A 73 14.05 -0.05 4.94
CA VAL A 73 13.08 0.80 5.62
C VAL A 73 11.70 0.63 4.98
N ASP A 74 10.70 0.33 5.81
CA ASP A 74 9.30 0.32 5.41
C ASP A 74 8.73 1.75 5.46
N TYR A 75 7.85 2.08 4.52
CA TYR A 75 7.30 3.42 4.35
C TYR A 75 5.77 3.43 4.46
N TRP A 76 5.23 4.55 4.91
CA TRP A 76 3.86 4.96 4.63
C TRP A 76 3.84 5.82 3.38
N VAL A 77 2.99 5.47 2.44
CA VAL A 77 2.77 6.16 1.18
C VAL A 77 1.37 6.74 1.20
N THR A 78 1.25 8.06 1.07
CA THR A 78 -0.04 8.74 1.05
C THR A 78 -0.47 8.98 -0.39
N VAL A 79 -1.69 8.55 -0.73
CA VAL A 79 -2.32 8.78 -2.04
C VAL A 79 -3.61 9.58 -1.89
N SER A 80 -4.10 10.16 -2.98
CA SER A 80 -5.44 10.76 -2.99
C SER A 80 -6.52 9.68 -2.88
N ASP A 81 -7.71 10.05 -2.40
CA ASP A 81 -8.85 9.11 -2.40
C ASP A 81 -9.25 8.67 -3.81
N GLU A 82 -9.06 9.54 -4.82
CA GLU A 82 -9.31 9.18 -6.23
C GLU A 82 -8.39 8.03 -6.65
N THR A 83 -7.08 8.12 -6.34
CA THR A 83 -6.13 7.03 -6.56
C THR A 83 -6.53 5.78 -5.76
N ALA A 84 -6.98 5.93 -4.53
CA ALA A 84 -7.48 4.80 -3.73
C ALA A 84 -8.70 4.12 -4.39
N ASP A 85 -9.63 4.89 -4.96
CA ASP A 85 -10.79 4.36 -5.69
C ASP A 85 -10.37 3.65 -6.99
N HIS A 86 -9.34 4.14 -7.68
CA HIS A 86 -8.75 3.41 -8.80
C HIS A 86 -8.19 2.05 -8.37
N ILE A 87 -7.53 1.98 -7.21
CA ILE A 87 -7.02 0.72 -6.66
C ILE A 87 -8.18 -0.21 -6.27
N ARG A 88 -9.24 0.30 -5.63
CA ARG A 88 -10.47 -0.48 -5.35
C ARG A 88 -11.06 -1.06 -6.62
N GLY A 89 -11.14 -0.26 -7.69
CA GLY A 89 -11.62 -0.72 -9.00
C GLY A 89 -10.74 -1.83 -9.58
N ALA A 90 -9.42 -1.72 -9.46
CA ALA A 90 -8.48 -2.74 -9.91
C ALA A 90 -8.60 -4.04 -9.11
N LEU A 91 -8.80 -3.95 -7.79
CA LEU A 91 -9.08 -5.09 -6.92
C LEU A 91 -10.38 -5.79 -7.33
N ALA A 92 -11.47 -5.04 -7.51
CA ALA A 92 -12.77 -5.56 -7.92
C ALA A 92 -12.74 -6.23 -9.31
N ALA A 93 -11.87 -5.78 -10.21
CA ALA A 93 -11.65 -6.41 -11.50
C ALA A 93 -10.83 -7.71 -11.42
N SER A 94 -10.07 -7.90 -10.34
CA SER A 94 -9.10 -8.99 -10.19
C SER A 94 -9.58 -10.11 -9.26
N PHE A 95 -10.47 -9.81 -8.31
CA PHE A 95 -10.91 -10.73 -7.27
C PHE A 95 -12.44 -10.77 -7.16
N GLU A 96 -12.99 -11.95 -6.84
CA GLU A 96 -14.42 -12.11 -6.58
C GLU A 96 -14.73 -11.80 -5.12
N PRO A 97 -15.76 -10.99 -4.81
CA PRO A 97 -16.17 -10.73 -3.44
C PRO A 97 -16.64 -12.00 -2.72
N VAL A 98 -16.34 -12.10 -1.42
CA VAL A 98 -16.92 -13.15 -0.58
C VAL A 98 -18.37 -12.83 -0.24
N ALA A 99 -19.22 -13.84 -0.26
CA ALA A 99 -20.67 -13.74 -0.06
C ALA A 99 -21.09 -13.66 1.41
#